data_AF-A0A941FP61-F1
#
_entry.id   AF-A0A941FP61-F1
#
_cell.length_a   1.000
_cell.length_b   1.000
_cell.length_c   1.000
_cell.angle_alpha   90.00
_cell.angle_beta   90.00
_cell.angle_gamma   90.00
#
_symmetry.space_group_name_H-M   'P 1'
#
loop_
_entity.id
_entity.type
_entity.pdbx_description
1 polymer ?
#
loop_
_entity_poly.entity_id
_entity_poly.type
_entity_poly.pdbx_seq_one_letter_code
_entity_poly.pdbx_strand_id
1 'polypeptide(L)'
;MNEEEFDIAYFENRTVGLTEEAQGVVDKIKVLLHELKAPHLLKAGEFISLSNNHSIHGKDVEEITDVEKQRTRWIMKTVNLWSLEEHKEHYVDGTDCIVNG
;
A
#
# COMPACT_ATOMS: atom_id res chain seq x y z
N MET A 1 -24.65 3.65 9.17
CA MET A 1 -24.52 4.61 8.07
C MET A 1 -23.81 3.83 6.98
N ASN A 2 -24.51 3.48 5.89
CA ASN A 2 -23.92 2.69 4.82
C ASN A 2 -22.97 3.60 4.05
N GLU A 3 -21.72 3.65 4.49
CA GLU A 3 -20.62 4.01 3.61
C GLU A 3 -20.61 2.94 2.53
N GLU A 4 -20.91 3.29 1.28
CA GLU A 4 -20.53 2.45 0.15
C GLU A 4 -19.05 2.12 0.35
N GLU A 5 -18.74 0.83 0.42
CA GLU A 5 -17.44 0.29 0.78
C GLU A 5 -16.42 0.69 -0.28
N PHE A 6 -15.80 1.85 -0.10
CA PHE A 6 -14.74 2.32 -0.98
C PHE A 6 -13.49 1.48 -0.72
N ASP A 7 -13.29 0.46 -1.54
CA ASP A 7 -12.05 -0.33 -1.57
C ASP A 7 -11.28 -0.03 -2.86
N ILE A 8 -10.07 0.55 -2.73
CA ILE A 8 -9.20 0.83 -3.85
C ILE A 8 -8.06 -0.19 -3.95
N ALA A 9 -8.12 -1.05 -4.95
CA ALA A 9 -7.05 -1.98 -5.31
C ALA A 9 -6.34 -1.54 -6.59
N TYR A 10 -5.19 -0.87 -6.43
CA TYR A 10 -4.36 -0.41 -7.54
C TYR A 10 -2.88 -0.67 -7.27
N PHE A 11 -2.17 -1.17 -8.28
CA PHE A 11 -0.74 -1.42 -8.24
C PHE A 11 -0.10 -0.80 -9.48
N GLU A 12 0.71 0.24 -9.29
CA GLU A 12 1.41 0.90 -10.39
C GLU A 12 2.29 -0.12 -11.14
N ASN A 13 2.20 -0.10 -12.48
CA ASN A 13 2.86 -1.02 -13.41
C ASN A 13 2.37 -2.49 -13.37
N ARG A 14 1.33 -2.82 -12.58
CA ARG A 14 0.73 -4.16 -12.54
C ARG A 14 -0.76 -4.16 -12.87
N THR A 15 -1.48 -3.14 -12.46
CA THR A 15 -2.88 -2.94 -12.85
C THR A 15 -2.93 -2.48 -14.31
N VAL A 16 -3.63 -3.24 -15.15
CA VAL A 16 -3.79 -2.97 -16.59
C VAL A 16 -5.26 -3.06 -16.97
N GLY A 17 -5.69 -2.23 -17.92
CA GLY A 17 -7.03 -2.29 -18.47
C GLY A 17 -7.17 -3.45 -19.47
N LEU A 18 -8.27 -4.20 -19.38
CA LEU A 18 -8.58 -5.26 -20.35
C LEU A 18 -9.19 -4.73 -21.66
N THR A 19 -9.58 -3.46 -21.69
CA THR A 19 -10.08 -2.72 -22.85
C THR A 19 -9.34 -1.39 -22.96
N GLU A 20 -9.40 -0.75 -24.13
CA GLU A 20 -8.81 0.59 -24.33
C GLU A 20 -9.41 1.63 -23.37
N GLU A 21 -10.74 1.56 -23.15
CA GLU A 21 -11.42 2.43 -22.20
C GLU A 21 -10.91 2.21 -20.77
N ALA A 22 -10.82 0.96 -20.33
CA ALA A 22 -10.31 0.62 -19.00
C ALA A 22 -8.85 1.05 -18.82
N GLN A 23 -8.02 0.89 -19.86
CA GLN A 23 -6.63 1.33 -19.82
C GLN A 23 -6.56 2.85 -19.70
N GLY A 24 -7.41 3.58 -20.42
CA GLY A 24 -7.53 5.04 -20.28
C GLY A 24 -7.92 5.48 -18.87
N VAL A 25 -8.70 4.69 -18.13
CA VAL A 25 -8.99 4.94 -16.71
C VAL A 25 -7.77 4.66 -15.83
N VAL A 26 -7.08 3.54 -16.03
CA VAL A 26 -5.84 3.19 -15.32
C VAL A 26 -4.77 4.27 -15.49
N ASP A 27 -4.61 4.79 -16.70
CA ASP A 27 -3.66 5.86 -17.01
C ASP A 27 -4.03 7.17 -16.29
N LYS A 28 -5.32 7.52 -16.26
CA LYS A 28 -5.81 8.69 -15.50
C LYS A 28 -5.56 8.54 -14.00
N ILE A 29 -5.81 7.35 -13.44
CA ILE A 29 -5.54 7.06 -12.02
C ILE A 29 -4.05 7.27 -11.73
N LYS A 30 -3.17 6.73 -12.58
CA LYS A 30 -1.72 6.92 -12.43
C LYS A 30 -1.34 8.39 -12.36
N VAL A 31 -1.83 9.20 -13.31
CA VAL A 31 -1.56 10.65 -13.33
C VAL A 31 -2.06 11.32 -12.05
N LEU A 32 -3.31 11.08 -11.66
CA LEU A 32 -3.90 11.66 -10.46
C LEU A 32 -3.14 11.29 -9.19
N LEU A 33 -2.67 10.04 -9.05
CA LEU A 33 -1.88 9.63 -7.90
C LEU A 33 -0.56 10.38 -7.81
N HIS A 34 0.12 10.61 -8.94
CA HIS A 34 1.37 11.39 -8.96
C HIS A 34 1.14 12.88 -8.71
N GLU A 35 -0.01 13.42 -9.11
CA GLU A 35 -0.39 14.82 -8.84
C GLU A 35 -0.82 15.05 -7.38
N LEU A 36 -1.50 14.08 -6.77
CA LEU A 36 -2.12 14.22 -5.45
C LEU A 36 -1.33 13.58 -4.31
N LYS A 37 -0.24 12.84 -4.59
CA LYS A 37 0.58 12.21 -3.54
C LYS A 37 1.09 13.24 -2.54
N ALA A 38 1.02 12.89 -1.26
CA ALA A 38 1.62 13.65 -0.17
C ALA A 38 2.92 12.97 0.27
N PRO A 39 4.11 13.46 -0.12
CA PRO A 39 5.37 12.85 0.28
C PRO A 39 5.63 13.09 1.76
N HIS A 40 5.98 12.03 2.50
CA HIS A 40 6.39 12.12 3.89
C HIS A 40 7.71 11.37 4.13
N LEU A 41 8.74 12.11 4.52
CA LEU A 41 10.02 11.53 4.94
C LEU A 41 9.96 11.17 6.42
N LEU A 42 9.59 9.92 6.71
CA LEU A 42 9.56 9.33 8.05
C LEU A 42 10.88 9.55 8.81
N LYS A 43 10.77 10.11 10.04
CA LYS A 43 11.87 10.26 11.00
C LYS A 43 11.84 9.17 12.07
N ALA A 44 12.97 8.98 12.75
CA ALA A 44 13.04 8.07 13.88
C ALA A 44 12.04 8.47 14.97
N GLY A 45 11.24 7.50 15.44
CA GLY A 45 10.19 7.72 16.44
C GLY A 45 8.83 8.14 15.86
N GLU A 46 8.74 8.46 14.57
CA GLU A 46 7.44 8.70 13.92
C GLU A 46 6.72 7.37 13.66
N PHE A 47 5.40 7.41 13.81
CA PHE A 47 4.49 6.33 13.47
C PHE A 47 3.49 6.82 12.44
N ILE A 48 3.29 6.03 11.39
CA ILE A 48 2.24 6.26 10.39
C ILE A 48 1.40 5.00 10.30
N SER A 49 0.08 5.19 10.37
CA SER A 49 -0.91 4.16 10.06
C SER A 49 -1.62 4.55 8.77
N LEU A 50 -1.86 3.55 7.92
CA LEU A 50 -2.50 3.72 6.62
C LEU A 50 -3.69 2.77 6.56
N SER A 51 -4.85 3.30 6.19
CA SER A 51 -6.02 2.46 5.88
C SER A 51 -5.84 1.90 4.48
N ASN A 52 -5.48 0.62 4.37
CA ASN A 52 -5.10 0.02 3.09
C ASN A 52 -6.24 0.02 2.05
N ASN A 53 -7.49 -0.04 2.50
CA ASN A 53 -8.66 -0.02 1.61
C ASN A 53 -8.97 1.38 1.08
N HIS A 54 -8.54 2.43 1.80
CA HIS A 54 -8.90 3.84 1.50
C HIS A 54 -7.70 4.67 1.05
N SER A 55 -6.51 4.08 0.94
CA SER A 55 -5.30 4.81 0.58
C SER A 55 -4.33 3.94 -0.21
N ILE A 56 -3.68 4.57 -1.19
CA ILE A 56 -2.55 3.98 -1.91
C ILE A 56 -1.29 4.61 -1.33
N HIS A 57 -0.32 3.76 -0.98
CA HIS A 57 0.97 4.19 -0.49
C HIS A 57 2.10 3.57 -1.29
N GLY A 58 3.18 4.34 -1.45
CA GLY A 58 4.34 3.93 -2.20
C GLY A 58 5.59 4.63 -1.69
N LYS A 59 6.74 4.10 -2.09
CA LYS A 59 8.02 4.79 -1.96
C LYS A 59 8.36 5.37 -3.31
N ASP A 60 8.27 6.68 -3.42
CA ASP A 60 8.83 7.40 -4.56
C ASP A 60 10.29 7.76 -4.27
N VAL A 61 11.18 7.48 -5.22
CA VAL A 61 12.60 7.76 -5.11
C VAL A 61 12.99 8.64 -6.29
N GLU A 62 12.93 9.95 -6.08
CA GLU A 62 13.38 10.93 -7.07
C GLU A 62 14.91 11.01 -7.08
N GLU A 63 15.50 11.43 -5.95
CA GLU A 63 16.94 11.59 -5.78
C GLU A 63 17.41 11.04 -4.42
N ILE A 64 18.58 10.40 -4.41
CA ILE A 64 19.26 9.99 -3.18
C ILE A 64 20.44 10.94 -2.96
N THR A 65 20.26 11.92 -2.09
CA THR A 65 21.28 12.93 -1.77
C THR A 65 22.30 12.46 -0.72
N ASP A 66 21.94 11.43 0.07
CA ASP A 66 22.78 10.86 1.12
C ASP A 66 22.69 9.32 1.09
N VAL A 67 23.60 8.71 0.35
CA VAL A 67 23.62 7.25 0.11
C VAL A 67 23.84 6.47 1.41
N GLU A 68 24.70 6.96 2.30
CA GLU A 68 25.03 6.27 3.55
C GLU A 68 23.84 6.30 4.53
N LYS A 69 23.12 7.43 4.63
CA LYS A 69 21.86 7.45 5.39
C LYS A 69 20.78 6.56 4.78
N GLN A 70 20.66 6.54 3.45
CA GLN A 70 19.67 5.67 2.81
C GLN A 70 19.91 4.19 3.09
N ARG A 71 21.19 3.76 3.14
CA ARG A 71 21.58 2.37 3.49
C ARG A 71 21.21 1.99 4.92
N THR A 72 21.14 2.96 5.82
CA THR A 72 20.83 2.75 7.24
C THR A 72 19.37 3.06 7.60
N ARG A 73 18.55 3.50 6.63
CA ARG A 73 17.14 3.78 6.83
C ARG A 73 16.38 2.48 7.17
N TRP A 74 15.83 2.43 8.38
CA TRP A 74 15.09 1.28 8.89
C TRP A 74 13.63 1.65 9.21
N ILE A 75 12.69 0.80 8.79
CA ILE A 75 11.27 0.91 9.14
C ILE A 75 10.79 -0.47 9.60
N MET A 76 9.96 -0.51 10.64
CA MET A 76 9.20 -1.69 11.01
C MET A 76 7.78 -1.56 10.47
N LYS A 77 7.29 -2.59 9.78
CA LYS A 77 5.92 -2.65 9.25
C LYS A 77 5.17 -3.78 9.94
N THR A 78 3.99 -3.48 10.42
CA THR A 78 3.02 -4.46 10.92
C THR A 78 1.72 -4.27 10.14
N VAL A 79 1.05 -5.37 9.84
CA VAL A 79 -0.27 -5.38 9.21
C VAL A 79 -1.31 -5.60 10.30
N ASN A 80 -2.40 -4.85 10.24
CA ASN A 80 -3.56 -5.02 11.10
C ASN A 80 -4.77 -5.45 10.25
N LEU A 81 -5.57 -6.34 10.81
CA LEU A 81 -6.81 -6.82 10.22
C LEU A 81 -7.94 -6.48 11.18
N TRP A 82 -9.11 -6.18 10.63
CA TRP A 82 -10.31 -5.97 11.46
C TRP A 82 -10.75 -7.27 12.15
N SER A 83 -10.60 -8.40 11.46
CA SER A 83 -10.90 -9.72 11.98
C SER A 83 -9.85 -10.73 11.54
N LEU A 84 -9.39 -11.56 12.47
CA LEU A 84 -8.54 -12.71 12.16
C LEU A 84 -9.35 -13.93 11.73
N GLU A 85 -10.64 -13.98 12.08
CA GLU A 85 -11.51 -15.14 11.84
C GLU A 85 -11.61 -15.50 10.36
N GLU A 86 -11.72 -14.48 9.51
CA GLU A 86 -11.91 -14.60 8.06
C GLU A 86 -10.69 -15.22 7.35
N HIS A 87 -9.53 -15.28 8.01
CA HIS A 87 -8.30 -15.76 7.41
C HIS A 87 -7.78 -17.08 8.02
N LYS A 88 -8.49 -17.63 9.01
CA LYS A 88 -8.03 -18.84 9.73
C LYS A 88 -7.81 -20.04 8.82
N GLU A 89 -8.60 -20.18 7.76
CA GLU A 89 -8.45 -21.28 6.81
C GLU A 89 -7.13 -21.22 6.01
N HIS A 90 -6.45 -20.07 6.02
CA HIS A 90 -5.18 -19.86 5.33
C HIS A 90 -3.97 -19.91 6.26
N TYR A 91 -4.18 -20.19 7.56
CA TYR A 91 -3.08 -20.21 8.53
C TYR A 91 -2.16 -21.40 8.29
N VAL A 92 -0.88 -21.17 8.49
CA VAL A 92 0.11 -22.25 8.58
C VAL A 92 -0.20 -23.05 9.84
N ASP A 93 -0.25 -24.39 9.71
CA ASP A 93 -0.51 -25.30 10.82
C ASP A 93 0.35 -24.99 12.04
N GLY A 94 -0.29 -24.88 13.21
CA GLY A 94 0.37 -24.56 14.47
C GLY A 94 0.69 -23.07 14.68
N THR A 95 0.13 -22.18 13.87
CA THR A 95 0.25 -20.73 14.01
C THR A 95 -1.12 -20.06 14.06
N ASP A 96 -1.19 -18.89 14.71
CA ASP A 96 -2.44 -18.12 14.87
C ASP A 96 -2.43 -16.79 14.08
N CYS A 97 -1.37 -16.52 13.32
CA CYS A 97 -1.19 -15.23 12.64
C CYS A 97 -0.26 -15.28 11.42
N ILE A 98 0.15 -16.47 10.97
CA ILE A 98 1.00 -16.65 9.79
C ILE A 98 0.15 -17.30 8.69
N VAL A 99 -0.05 -16.57 7.60
CA VAL A 99 -0.71 -17.08 6.38
C VAL A 99 0.35 -17.50 5.36
N ASN A 100 0.13 -18.62 4.67
CA ASN A 100 0.96 -19.02 3.54
C ASN A 100 0.41 -18.38 2.25
N GLY A 101 1.14 -17.42 1.70
CA GLY A 101 0.76 -16.67 0.49
C GLY A 101 1.31 -17.25 -0.80
#